data_AF-A0A2J4QCT5-F1
#
_entry.id   AF-A0A2J4QCT5-F1
#
_cell.length_a   1.000
_cell.length_b   1.000
_cell.length_c   1.000
_cell.angle_alpha   90.00
_cell.angle_beta   90.00
_cell.angle_gamma   90.00
#
_symmetry.space_group_name_H-M   'P 1'
#
loop_
_entity.id
_entity.type
_entity.pdbx_description
1 polymer ?
#
loop_
_entity_poly.entity_id
_entity_poly.type
_entity_poly.pdbx_seq_one_letter_code
_entity_poly.pdbx_strand_id
1 'polypeptide(L)'
;MRKTELLAFLQNQTDFFDPDNLSEVFTAGYLARRFAMQRNTASHYLNQLVAQDVLVKINTRPVYFLHKAAFCQQFFPLSRSEYASMAELLAESDRQPEQADHFSLLTGHDGSLRKPIEQMKTALFYPNGGLPLLIVGDSGTGKSYMAELMHEFAIAQGLLAPDAPFVSFNCAQYASNPELLAANLFGYVKGAFTGAQGDKAGAFEAANGGVLFLDEVHRLDAQGQEKLFTWLDRKEIYRVGETAQGMPISLRLVFATTEDIHSTFLTTFIRRIPILVSLPDLQTRSRHEKEALTLQFFWQEARTLSARLQLTPRLLQVLTHYVYRGNVGELKNVVKYAVASAWARSPGSERLNVTLHDLPENIMAATPALSEPMGHEEPLLIEPQTSLVWLLRARDPVQGLIYDTQCRVLALYEAVLSKKRLWEEAQKSMGEEIETLFDRLIFDNHDTQSSHMLLLITHQVREEFYRLEKRFNIQFNGNCIYTLSHYLIHRSRQAQSTMSNEKSRQLEDFLAQKYPLLYRFCEEILAALALKLDIEPRRIDLLLLVLWLQKNGAISQQQVTRAIILA
;
A
#
# COMPACT_ATOMS: atom_id res chain seq x y z
N MET A 1 5.02 30.49 36.66
CA MET A 1 4.82 31.58 35.68
C MET A 1 5.82 31.49 34.54
N ARG A 2 7.12 31.71 34.75
CA ARG A 2 8.13 31.76 33.67
C ARG A 2 8.34 30.48 32.83
N LYS A 3 8.13 29.28 33.41
CA LYS A 3 8.23 27.98 32.68
C LYS A 3 7.09 27.79 31.67
N THR A 4 5.88 28.20 32.04
CA THR A 4 4.67 28.10 31.20
C THR A 4 4.72 29.07 30.02
N GLU A 5 5.18 30.30 30.26
CA GLU A 5 5.37 31.32 29.21
C GLU A 5 6.44 30.92 28.19
N LEU A 6 7.54 30.31 28.66
CA LEU A 6 8.59 29.76 27.80
C LEU A 6 8.04 28.63 26.92
N LEU A 7 7.25 27.73 27.49
CA LEU A 7 6.64 26.62 26.75
C LEU A 7 5.67 27.13 25.67
N ALA A 8 4.77 28.06 26.02
CA ALA A 8 3.84 28.65 25.07
C ALA A 8 4.56 29.39 23.93
N PHE A 9 5.68 30.07 24.23
CA PHE A 9 6.52 30.69 23.21
C PHE A 9 7.14 29.66 22.27
N LEU A 10 7.72 28.57 22.80
CA LEU A 10 8.28 27.52 21.98
C LEU A 10 7.23 26.81 21.13
N GLN A 11 6.02 26.60 21.64
CA GLN A 11 4.90 26.07 20.86
C GLN A 11 4.65 26.93 19.62
N ASN A 12 4.42 28.23 19.81
CA ASN A 12 4.16 29.17 18.71
C ASN A 12 5.33 29.34 17.75
N GLN A 13 6.58 29.24 18.23
CA GLN A 13 7.76 29.35 17.34
C GLN A 13 8.00 28.05 16.58
N THR A 14 7.68 26.90 17.17
CA THR A 14 7.83 25.59 16.50
C THR A 14 6.89 25.51 15.29
N ASP A 15 5.77 26.23 15.30
CA ASP A 15 4.87 26.34 14.15
C ASP A 15 5.50 27.00 12.91
N PHE A 16 6.62 27.71 13.08
CA PHE A 16 7.38 28.36 12.00
C PHE A 16 8.81 27.81 11.91
N PHE A 17 9.02 26.59 12.42
CA PHE A 17 10.32 25.96 12.40
C PHE A 17 10.72 25.60 10.97
N ASP A 18 11.94 25.96 10.58
CA ASP A 18 12.54 25.60 9.30
C ASP A 18 13.78 24.72 9.57
N PRO A 19 13.76 23.42 9.20
CA PRO A 19 14.89 22.52 9.39
C PRO A 19 16.15 22.93 8.62
N ASP A 20 16.00 23.64 7.51
CA ASP A 20 17.11 24.07 6.64
C ASP A 20 17.73 25.40 7.13
N ASN A 21 17.02 26.14 7.99
CA ASN A 21 17.46 27.44 8.51
C ASN A 21 17.27 27.56 10.04
N LEU A 22 18.25 27.06 10.79
CA LEU A 22 18.17 26.95 12.25
C LEU A 22 18.29 28.28 12.99
N SER A 23 17.13 28.86 13.31
CA SER A 23 17.02 30.11 14.09
C SER A 23 17.46 29.96 15.56
N GLU A 24 18.19 30.95 16.09
CA GLU A 24 18.64 30.97 17.49
C GLU A 24 17.49 31.00 18.51
N VAL A 25 16.25 31.29 18.08
CA VAL A 25 15.08 31.43 18.96
C VAL A 25 14.77 30.19 19.81
N PHE A 26 15.21 29.02 19.32
CA PHE A 26 15.02 27.71 19.97
C PHE A 26 16.15 27.36 20.95
N THR A 27 17.12 28.24 21.18
CA THR A 27 18.27 27.98 22.04
C THR A 27 18.05 28.49 23.46
N ALA A 28 18.62 27.79 24.45
CA ALA A 28 18.59 28.24 25.85
C ALA A 28 19.20 29.64 26.05
N GLY A 29 20.16 30.04 25.22
CA GLY A 29 20.79 31.36 25.27
C GLY A 29 19.86 32.49 24.82
N TYR A 30 19.08 32.28 23.77
CA TYR A 30 18.06 33.23 23.34
C TYR A 30 16.92 33.34 24.37
N LEU A 31 16.39 32.19 24.80
CA LEU A 31 15.27 32.15 25.75
C LEU A 31 15.64 32.81 27.10
N ALA A 32 16.87 32.63 27.57
CA ALA A 32 17.36 33.30 28.77
C ALA A 32 17.31 34.83 28.67
N ARG A 33 17.75 35.40 27.53
CA ARG A 33 17.67 36.84 27.25
C ARG A 33 16.22 37.32 27.15
N ARG A 34 15.39 36.59 26.39
CA ARG A 34 14.00 36.95 26.11
C ARG A 34 13.11 36.99 27.36
N PHE A 35 13.38 36.13 28.34
CA PHE A 35 12.59 35.99 29.56
C PHE A 35 13.32 36.50 30.82
N ALA A 36 14.39 37.30 30.65
CA ALA A 36 15.18 37.91 31.73
C ALA A 36 15.54 36.90 32.84
N MET A 37 16.17 35.79 32.45
CA MET A 37 16.63 34.75 33.38
C MET A 37 18.07 34.30 33.06
N GLN A 38 18.73 33.65 34.01
CA GLN A 38 20.05 33.08 33.77
C GLN A 38 19.96 31.90 32.78
N ARG A 39 20.97 31.76 31.92
CA ARG A 39 21.05 30.65 30.93
C ARG A 39 20.96 29.27 31.58
N ASN A 40 21.58 29.10 32.75
CA ASN A 40 21.54 27.82 33.49
C ASN A 40 20.12 27.50 33.96
N THR A 41 19.36 28.52 34.39
CA THR A 41 17.95 28.35 34.78
C THR A 41 17.06 28.02 33.58
N ALA A 42 17.24 28.70 32.44
CA ALA A 42 16.52 28.39 31.21
C ALA A 42 16.81 26.96 30.73
N SER A 43 18.09 26.57 30.72
CA SER A 43 18.50 25.20 30.35
C SER A 43 17.95 24.15 31.32
N HIS A 44 17.90 24.44 32.62
CA HIS A 44 17.31 23.54 33.60
C HIS A 44 15.81 23.30 33.34
N TYR A 45 15.04 24.36 33.08
CA TYR A 45 13.60 24.22 32.75
C TYR A 45 13.36 23.48 31.44
N LEU A 46 14.16 23.75 30.41
CA LEU A 46 14.07 23.09 29.11
C LEU A 46 14.34 21.59 29.24
N ASN A 47 15.42 21.19 29.93
CA ASN A 47 15.71 19.77 30.16
C ASN A 47 14.64 19.07 31.01
N GLN A 48 14.01 19.76 31.98
CA GLN A 48 12.85 19.20 32.69
C GLN A 48 11.67 18.93 31.75
N LEU A 49 11.40 19.83 30.80
CA LEU A 49 10.31 19.66 29.83
C LEU A 49 10.61 18.56 28.80
N VAL A 50 11.89 18.36 28.45
CA VAL A 50 12.34 17.20 27.65
C VAL A 50 12.12 15.90 28.42
N ALA A 51 12.47 15.86 29.70
CA ALA A 51 12.23 14.69 30.56
C ALA A 51 10.73 14.39 30.78
N GLN A 52 9.87 15.39 30.60
CA GLN A 52 8.40 15.26 30.62
C GLN A 52 7.82 14.91 29.24
N ASP A 53 8.67 14.67 28.24
CA ASP A 53 8.31 14.40 26.84
C ASP A 53 7.50 15.54 26.15
N VAL A 54 7.59 16.76 26.68
CA VAL A 54 6.90 17.94 26.15
C VAL A 54 7.74 18.66 25.09
N LEU A 55 9.06 18.68 25.27
CA LEU A 55 10.01 19.27 24.33
C LEU A 55 10.92 18.20 23.72
N VAL A 56 11.41 18.48 22.52
CA VAL A 56 12.44 17.70 21.84
C VAL A 56 13.74 18.48 21.87
N LYS A 57 14.83 17.80 22.21
CA LYS A 57 16.17 18.35 22.33
C LYS A 57 17.08 17.83 21.22
N ILE A 58 17.81 18.74 20.61
CA ILE A 58 18.79 18.42 19.56
C ILE A 58 20.17 18.83 20.07
N ASN A 59 21.01 17.84 20.34
CA ASN A 59 22.30 17.97 21.03
C ASN A 59 23.43 18.52 20.13
N THR A 60 23.14 19.56 19.36
CA THR A 60 24.11 20.33 18.57
C THR A 60 24.79 21.42 19.41
N ARG A 61 25.68 22.20 18.79
CA ARG A 61 26.28 23.39 19.39
C ARG A 61 25.94 24.61 18.51
N PRO A 62 24.98 25.48 18.91
CA PRO A 62 24.20 25.47 20.16
C PRO A 62 23.14 24.34 20.22
N VAL A 63 22.62 24.04 21.41
CA VAL A 63 21.55 23.05 21.64
C VAL A 63 20.19 23.68 21.35
N TYR A 64 19.35 22.99 20.58
CA TYR A 64 18.02 23.45 20.18
C TYR A 64 16.93 22.68 20.94
N PHE A 65 15.83 23.38 21.24
CA PHE A 65 14.65 22.83 21.89
C PHE A 65 13.39 23.19 21.12
N LEU A 66 12.63 22.19 20.69
CA LEU A 66 11.39 22.33 19.93
C LEU A 66 10.21 21.79 20.74
N HIS A 67 9.01 22.32 20.51
CA HIS A 67 7.81 21.78 21.13
C HIS A 67 7.40 20.48 20.43
N LYS A 68 7.34 19.36 21.16
CA LYS A 68 7.15 18.02 20.57
C LYS A 68 5.82 17.92 19.81
N ALA A 69 4.71 18.30 20.43
CA ALA A 69 3.39 18.18 19.79
C ALA A 69 3.23 19.08 18.56
N ALA A 70 3.59 20.38 18.66
CA ALA A 70 3.60 21.30 17.52
C ALA A 70 4.48 20.80 16.36
N PHE A 71 5.68 20.29 16.66
CA PHE A 71 6.53 19.67 15.64
C PHE A 71 5.83 18.46 15.00
N CYS A 72 5.28 17.53 15.80
CA CYS A 72 4.61 16.34 15.28
C CYS A 72 3.36 16.67 14.44
N GLN A 73 2.68 17.78 14.72
CA GLN A 73 1.52 18.24 13.95
C GLN A 73 1.88 18.73 12.54
N GLN A 74 3.08 19.30 12.37
CA GLN A 74 3.51 19.88 11.10
C GLN A 74 4.42 18.98 10.28
N PHE A 75 5.20 18.13 10.94
CA PHE A 75 6.21 17.28 10.32
C PHE A 75 5.81 15.81 10.42
N PHE A 76 6.35 15.08 11.39
CA PHE A 76 6.11 13.65 11.57
C PHE A 76 6.19 13.29 13.06
N PRO A 77 5.54 12.19 13.50
CA PRO A 77 5.57 11.79 14.90
C PRO A 77 6.98 11.40 15.36
N LEU A 78 7.39 11.93 16.52
CA LEU A 78 8.70 11.68 17.10
C LEU A 78 8.67 10.59 18.16
N SER A 79 9.51 9.56 18.01
CA SER A 79 9.56 8.42 18.94
C SER A 79 10.41 8.70 20.17
N ARG A 80 11.31 9.68 20.06
CA ARG A 80 12.23 10.12 21.13
C ARG A 80 12.12 11.61 21.38
N SER A 81 12.63 12.04 22.52
CA SER A 81 12.69 13.45 22.95
C SER A 81 14.11 14.01 22.87
N GLU A 82 15.12 13.19 22.53
CA GLU A 82 16.52 13.59 22.39
C GLU A 82 17.16 13.02 21.13
N TYR A 83 17.84 13.88 20.37
CA TYR A 83 18.57 13.56 19.14
C TYR A 83 19.97 14.16 19.18
N ALA A 84 20.96 13.50 18.57
CA ALA A 84 22.33 13.98 18.51
C ALA A 84 22.52 15.11 17.47
N SER A 85 21.73 15.10 16.40
CA SER A 85 21.81 16.08 15.32
C SER A 85 20.46 16.31 14.63
N MET A 86 20.36 17.38 13.83
CA MET A 86 19.18 17.63 13.00
C MET A 86 18.94 16.50 11.99
N ALA A 87 20.02 15.99 11.38
CA ALA A 87 19.94 14.89 10.44
C ALA A 87 19.39 13.60 11.07
N GLU A 88 19.69 13.34 12.35
CA GLU A 88 19.14 12.19 13.08
C GLU A 88 17.64 12.37 13.39
N LEU A 89 17.24 13.59 13.75
CA LEU A 89 15.83 13.92 13.96
C LEU A 89 15.04 13.80 12.65
N LEU A 90 15.57 14.31 11.54
CA LEU A 90 14.95 14.18 10.22
C LEU A 90 14.94 12.73 9.73
N ALA A 91 15.97 11.94 10.01
CA ALA A 91 15.99 10.51 9.66
C ALA A 91 14.94 9.67 10.40
N GLU A 92 14.23 10.22 11.40
CA GLU A 92 13.08 9.54 12.00
C GLU A 92 11.86 9.50 11.06
N SER A 93 11.72 10.43 10.12
CA SER A 93 10.70 10.33 9.06
C SER A 93 10.90 9.07 8.21
N ASP A 94 12.15 8.74 7.91
CA ASP A 94 12.54 7.60 7.07
C ASP A 94 12.50 6.26 7.80
N ARG A 95 12.48 6.29 9.15
CA ARG A 95 12.46 5.10 10.01
C ARG A 95 11.07 4.69 10.44
N GLN A 96 10.07 5.53 10.22
CA GLN A 96 8.70 5.07 10.34
C GLN A 96 8.50 3.96 9.31
N PRO A 97 8.06 2.75 9.70
CA PRO A 97 7.48 1.87 8.70
C PRO A 97 6.40 2.72 8.02
N GLU A 98 6.41 2.83 6.69
CA GLU A 98 5.22 3.26 5.97
C GLU A 98 4.05 2.55 6.66
N GLN A 99 3.16 3.31 7.30
CA GLN A 99 2.02 2.71 8.01
C GLN A 99 1.38 1.76 7.02
N ALA A 100 1.45 0.45 7.31
CA ALA A 100 1.16 -0.58 6.32
C ALA A 100 -0.19 -0.23 5.69
N ASP A 101 -0.16 0.11 4.41
CA ASP A 101 -1.37 0.44 3.68
C ASP A 101 -2.23 -0.82 3.73
N HIS A 102 -3.35 -0.82 4.45
CA HIS A 102 -4.17 -2.02 4.62
C HIS A 102 -4.69 -2.51 3.27
N PHE A 103 -4.78 -1.62 2.27
CA PHE A 103 -5.09 -1.97 0.90
C PHE A 103 -3.97 -2.75 0.18
N SER A 104 -2.71 -2.67 0.62
CA SER A 104 -1.60 -3.47 0.07
C SER A 104 -1.76 -4.97 0.33
N LEU A 105 -2.64 -5.37 1.26
CA LEU A 105 -2.98 -6.77 1.51
C LEU A 105 -3.91 -7.35 0.44
N LEU A 106 -4.49 -6.51 -0.43
CA LEU A 106 -5.40 -6.95 -1.48
C LEU A 106 -4.64 -7.49 -2.69
N THR A 107 -4.99 -8.70 -3.11
CA THR A 107 -4.56 -9.22 -4.41
C THR A 107 -5.12 -8.33 -5.52
N GLY A 108 -4.21 -7.71 -6.29
CA GLY A 108 -4.53 -6.74 -7.34
C GLY A 108 -4.52 -5.28 -6.90
N HIS A 109 -3.99 -4.94 -5.72
CA HIS A 109 -3.97 -3.57 -5.20
C HIS A 109 -3.21 -2.57 -6.10
N ASP A 110 -2.23 -3.05 -6.85
CA ASP A 110 -1.42 -2.32 -7.83
C ASP A 110 -1.89 -2.56 -9.28
N GLY A 111 -2.74 -3.56 -9.48
CA GLY A 111 -3.38 -3.91 -10.74
C GLY A 111 -4.84 -3.48 -10.81
N SER A 112 -5.74 -4.46 -10.87
CA SER A 112 -7.17 -4.30 -11.12
C SER A 112 -7.89 -3.44 -10.06
N LEU A 113 -7.38 -3.37 -8.83
CA LEU A 113 -7.95 -2.62 -7.72
C LEU A 113 -7.27 -1.28 -7.45
N ARG A 114 -6.21 -0.91 -8.20
CA ARG A 114 -5.47 0.35 -7.98
C ARG A 114 -6.39 1.57 -7.97
N LYS A 115 -7.17 1.74 -9.05
CA LYS A 115 -8.10 2.87 -9.18
C LYS A 115 -9.21 2.84 -8.10
N PRO A 116 -9.89 1.70 -7.84
CA PRO A 116 -10.80 1.59 -6.70
C PRO A 116 -10.21 2.03 -5.36
N ILE A 117 -8.98 1.60 -5.06
CA ILE A 117 -8.28 1.95 -3.82
C ILE A 117 -7.98 3.45 -3.76
N GLU A 118 -7.46 4.03 -4.85
CA GLU A 118 -7.22 5.49 -4.95
C GLU A 118 -8.50 6.30 -4.70
N GLN A 119 -9.63 5.87 -5.27
CA GLN A 119 -10.92 6.52 -5.07
C GLN A 119 -11.39 6.41 -3.60
N MET A 120 -11.24 5.25 -2.96
CA MET A 120 -11.57 5.08 -1.54
C MET A 120 -10.69 5.94 -0.63
N LYS A 121 -9.38 5.97 -0.89
CA LYS A 121 -8.45 6.85 -0.17
C LYS A 121 -8.84 8.32 -0.34
N THR A 122 -9.19 8.74 -1.56
CA THR A 122 -9.67 10.09 -1.85
C THR A 122 -10.90 10.44 -1.01
N ALA A 123 -11.86 9.51 -0.88
CA ALA A 123 -13.04 9.71 -0.05
C ALA A 123 -12.70 9.82 1.45
N LEU A 124 -11.74 9.02 1.94
CA LEU A 124 -11.32 8.98 3.34
C LEU A 124 -10.56 10.23 3.80
N PHE A 125 -9.60 10.69 2.99
CA PHE A 125 -8.71 11.81 3.31
C PHE A 125 -9.40 13.17 3.19
N TYR A 126 -10.58 13.23 2.58
CA TYR A 126 -11.31 14.49 2.51
C TYR A 126 -11.67 15.00 3.92
N PRO A 127 -11.47 16.29 4.23
CA PRO A 127 -11.72 16.86 5.56
C PRO A 127 -13.18 16.69 6.03
N ASN A 128 -13.41 16.95 7.32
CA ASN A 128 -14.75 17.05 7.92
C ASN A 128 -15.63 15.77 7.78
N GLY A 129 -15.02 14.59 7.93
CA GLY A 129 -15.75 13.31 7.93
C GLY A 129 -15.78 12.59 6.57
N GLY A 130 -14.95 12.99 5.62
CA GLY A 130 -14.80 12.31 4.33
C GLY A 130 -15.93 12.61 3.34
N LEU A 131 -15.81 12.05 2.13
CA LEU A 131 -16.85 12.07 1.12
C LEU A 131 -17.64 10.76 1.15
N PRO A 132 -18.98 10.81 0.92
CA PRO A 132 -19.75 9.61 0.71
C PRO A 132 -19.30 8.94 -0.60
N LEU A 133 -19.25 7.60 -0.60
CA LEU A 133 -18.87 6.83 -1.77
C LEU A 133 -19.83 5.66 -2.01
N LEU A 134 -20.01 5.29 -3.28
CA LEU A 134 -20.81 4.12 -3.70
C LEU A 134 -19.91 3.11 -4.40
N ILE A 135 -19.85 1.90 -3.85
CA ILE A 135 -19.18 0.73 -4.40
C ILE A 135 -20.17 -0.03 -5.28
N VAL A 136 -19.80 -0.24 -6.53
CA VAL A 136 -20.59 -0.99 -7.52
C VAL A 136 -19.79 -2.19 -7.98
N GLY A 137 -20.45 -3.34 -8.00
CA GLY A 137 -19.88 -4.56 -8.54
C GLY A 137 -20.77 -5.75 -8.25
N ASP A 138 -20.61 -6.80 -9.03
CA ASP A 138 -21.44 -7.99 -8.93
C ASP A 138 -21.32 -8.69 -7.57
N SER A 139 -22.22 -9.62 -7.33
CA SER A 139 -22.19 -10.44 -6.12
C SER A 139 -20.84 -11.18 -6.01
N GLY A 140 -20.26 -11.16 -4.81
CA GLY A 140 -18.99 -11.83 -4.52
C GLY A 140 -17.72 -11.13 -5.05
N THR A 141 -17.78 -9.88 -5.52
CA THR A 141 -16.59 -9.09 -5.93
C THR A 141 -15.73 -8.58 -4.77
N GLY A 142 -16.26 -8.60 -3.54
CA GLY A 142 -15.54 -8.21 -2.32
C GLY A 142 -15.91 -6.84 -1.72
N LYS A 143 -17.07 -6.27 -2.07
CA LYS A 143 -17.54 -4.95 -1.61
C LYS A 143 -17.46 -4.75 -0.09
N SER A 144 -18.00 -5.69 0.70
CA SER A 144 -18.02 -5.60 2.16
C SER A 144 -16.62 -5.66 2.76
N TYR A 145 -15.76 -6.57 2.26
CA TYR A 145 -14.37 -6.67 2.68
C TYR A 145 -13.57 -5.40 2.37
N MET A 146 -13.86 -4.76 1.23
CA MET A 146 -13.22 -3.50 0.87
C MET A 146 -13.64 -2.35 1.80
N ALA A 147 -14.90 -2.33 2.24
CA ALA A 147 -15.39 -1.36 3.23
C ALA A 147 -14.80 -1.59 4.63
N GLU A 148 -14.60 -2.85 5.04
CA GLU A 148 -13.89 -3.20 6.29
C GLU A 148 -12.44 -2.72 6.25
N LEU A 149 -11.70 -3.00 5.17
CA LEU A 149 -10.32 -2.53 5.00
C LEU A 149 -10.24 -0.99 4.97
N MET A 150 -11.24 -0.33 4.40
CA MET A 150 -11.32 1.13 4.41
C MET A 150 -11.43 1.70 5.83
N HIS A 151 -12.16 1.02 6.72
CA HIS A 151 -12.25 1.38 8.14
C HIS A 151 -10.93 1.13 8.88
N GLU A 152 -10.32 -0.04 8.71
CA GLU A 152 -9.01 -0.36 9.30
C GLU A 152 -7.93 0.63 8.85
N PHE A 153 -7.88 0.94 7.55
CA PHE A 153 -6.99 1.95 6.99
C PHE A 153 -7.22 3.33 7.63
N ALA A 154 -8.48 3.75 7.79
CA ALA A 154 -8.80 5.04 8.38
C ALA A 154 -8.38 5.14 9.86
N ILE A 155 -8.48 4.05 10.63
CA ILE A 155 -7.94 3.99 12.00
C ILE A 155 -6.42 4.09 11.97
N ALA A 156 -5.76 3.29 11.13
CA ALA A 156 -4.31 3.25 11.05
C ALA A 156 -3.68 4.60 10.68
N GLN A 157 -4.33 5.34 9.79
CA GLN A 157 -3.93 6.69 9.35
C GLN A 157 -4.33 7.81 10.32
N GLY A 158 -4.92 7.48 11.48
CA GLY A 158 -5.39 8.47 12.45
C GLY A 158 -6.57 9.33 11.97
N LEU A 159 -7.24 8.92 10.90
CA LEU A 159 -8.43 9.59 10.36
C LEU A 159 -9.70 9.29 11.17
N LEU A 160 -9.68 8.19 11.91
CA LEU A 160 -10.69 7.73 12.86
C LEU A 160 -10.06 7.41 14.21
N ALA A 161 -10.84 7.50 15.28
CA ALA A 161 -10.40 7.06 16.59
C ALA A 161 -10.18 5.52 16.61
N PRO A 162 -9.28 4.99 17.45
CA PRO A 162 -9.03 3.55 17.53
C PRO A 162 -10.26 2.71 17.88
N ASP A 163 -11.23 3.29 18.58
CA ASP A 163 -12.51 2.70 18.99
C ASP A 163 -13.67 3.09 18.07
N ALA A 164 -13.40 3.74 16.94
CA ALA A 164 -14.44 4.18 16.01
C ALA A 164 -15.25 2.98 15.47
N PRO A 165 -16.59 3.02 15.53
CA PRO A 165 -17.41 1.88 15.15
C PRO A 165 -17.40 1.64 13.63
N PHE A 166 -17.43 0.37 13.23
CA PHE A 166 -17.79 -0.04 11.87
C PHE A 166 -19.15 -0.73 11.93
N VAL A 167 -20.18 -0.09 11.37
CA VAL A 167 -21.54 -0.63 11.33
C VAL A 167 -21.87 -1.04 9.91
N SER A 168 -22.10 -2.34 9.71
CA SER A 168 -22.59 -2.89 8.45
C SER A 168 -24.10 -3.12 8.54
N PHE A 169 -24.85 -2.56 7.59
CA PHE A 169 -26.29 -2.72 7.48
C PHE A 169 -26.65 -3.15 6.06
N ASN A 170 -27.22 -4.35 5.94
CA ASN A 170 -27.65 -4.89 4.66
C ASN A 170 -29.14 -4.58 4.44
N CYS A 171 -29.44 -3.71 3.48
CA CYS A 171 -30.79 -3.26 3.17
C CYS A 171 -31.70 -4.40 2.66
N ALA A 172 -31.13 -5.47 2.09
CA ALA A 172 -31.88 -6.62 1.63
C ALA A 172 -32.55 -7.40 2.79
N GLN A 173 -32.02 -7.33 4.01
CA GLN A 173 -32.59 -8.04 5.18
C GLN A 173 -34.01 -7.58 5.52
N TYR A 174 -34.33 -6.30 5.26
CA TYR A 174 -35.62 -5.69 5.59
C TYR A 174 -36.36 -5.18 4.35
N ALA A 175 -35.93 -5.54 3.14
CA ALA A 175 -36.46 -5.01 1.89
C ALA A 175 -37.97 -5.27 1.68
N SER A 176 -38.51 -6.33 2.29
CA SER A 176 -39.94 -6.65 2.24
C SER A 176 -40.80 -5.74 3.13
N ASN A 177 -40.19 -4.95 4.01
CA ASN A 177 -40.88 -4.02 4.91
C ASN A 177 -40.10 -2.69 5.00
N PRO A 178 -40.43 -1.71 4.12
CA PRO A 178 -39.76 -0.41 4.09
C PRO A 178 -39.80 0.35 5.42
N GLU A 179 -40.88 0.21 6.20
CA GLU A 179 -41.00 0.86 7.51
C GLU A 179 -40.00 0.28 8.51
N LEU A 180 -39.85 -1.05 8.58
CA LEU A 180 -38.85 -1.70 9.43
C LEU A 180 -37.42 -1.40 8.98
N LEU A 181 -37.18 -1.31 7.67
CA LEU A 181 -35.89 -0.92 7.13
C LEU A 181 -35.54 0.50 7.62
N ALA A 182 -36.44 1.47 7.39
CA ALA A 182 -36.25 2.84 7.84
C ALA A 182 -36.09 2.93 9.37
N ALA A 183 -36.87 2.17 10.14
CA ALA A 183 -36.80 2.14 11.59
C ALA A 183 -35.48 1.59 12.12
N ASN A 184 -34.88 0.57 11.48
CA ASN A 184 -33.56 0.07 11.88
C ASN A 184 -32.41 0.94 11.36
N LEU A 185 -32.57 1.62 10.23
CA LEU A 185 -31.55 2.50 9.66
C LEU A 185 -31.46 3.83 10.42
N PHE A 186 -32.60 4.50 10.62
CA PHE A 186 -32.69 5.85 11.21
C PHE A 186 -33.09 5.85 12.69
N GLY A 187 -33.56 4.72 13.23
CA GLY A 187 -34.14 4.67 14.58
C GLY A 187 -35.61 5.10 14.59
N TYR A 188 -36.26 4.92 15.73
CA TYR A 188 -37.66 5.33 15.92
C TYR A 188 -37.93 5.74 17.36
N VAL A 189 -38.94 6.60 17.53
CA VAL A 189 -39.49 6.98 18.84
C VAL A 189 -40.69 6.12 19.21
N LYS A 190 -40.99 6.06 20.50
CA LYS A 190 -42.17 5.37 21.02
C LYS A 190 -43.44 5.85 20.32
N GLY A 191 -44.25 4.91 19.84
CA GLY A 191 -45.51 5.20 19.14
C GLY A 191 -45.35 5.59 17.65
N ALA A 192 -44.15 5.51 17.07
CA ALA A 192 -43.94 5.79 15.65
C ALA A 192 -44.70 4.82 14.71
N PHE A 193 -44.91 3.57 15.12
CA PHE A 193 -45.69 2.55 14.41
C PHE A 193 -46.26 1.51 15.39
N THR A 194 -47.12 0.62 14.90
CA THR A 194 -47.70 -0.46 15.73
C THR A 194 -46.60 -1.42 16.20
N GLY A 195 -46.38 -1.48 17.52
CA GLY A 195 -45.30 -2.27 18.14
C GLY A 195 -44.07 -1.47 18.58
N ALA A 196 -44.00 -0.16 18.31
CA ALA A 196 -42.97 0.73 18.83
C ALA A 196 -43.18 1.03 20.33
N GLN A 197 -42.81 0.07 21.20
CA GLN A 197 -43.03 0.15 22.65
C GLN A 197 -42.07 1.10 23.39
N GLY A 198 -40.96 1.49 22.76
CA GLY A 198 -39.97 2.42 23.29
C GLY A 198 -39.13 3.04 22.18
N ASP A 199 -38.22 3.92 22.55
CA ASP A 199 -37.29 4.54 21.61
C ASP A 199 -36.16 3.56 21.28
N LYS A 200 -35.73 3.53 20.02
CA LYS A 200 -34.62 2.67 19.56
C LYS A 200 -33.70 3.45 18.61
N ALA A 201 -32.40 3.41 18.91
CA ALA A 201 -31.37 3.95 18.05
C ALA A 201 -31.22 3.16 16.75
N GLY A 202 -30.98 3.87 15.64
CA GLY A 202 -30.72 3.27 14.33
C GLY A 202 -29.25 3.01 14.03
N ALA A 203 -28.98 2.45 12.86
CA ALA A 203 -27.62 2.21 12.37
C ALA A 203 -26.78 3.49 12.23
N PHE A 204 -27.39 4.63 11.86
CA PHE A 204 -26.69 5.92 11.83
C PHE A 204 -26.18 6.34 13.20
N GLU A 205 -26.98 6.19 14.25
CA GLU A 205 -26.58 6.52 15.62
C GLU A 205 -25.48 5.58 16.11
N ALA A 206 -25.61 4.27 15.83
CA ALA A 206 -24.61 3.27 16.19
C ALA A 206 -23.25 3.48 15.50
N ALA A 207 -23.25 4.09 14.31
CA ALA A 207 -22.06 4.37 13.52
C ALA A 207 -21.45 5.76 13.76
N ASN A 208 -22.01 6.54 14.68
CA ASN A 208 -21.55 7.90 14.96
C ASN A 208 -20.08 7.89 15.39
N GLY A 209 -19.27 8.78 14.81
CA GLY A 209 -17.82 8.85 14.96
C GLY A 209 -17.03 7.82 14.14
N GLY A 210 -17.69 6.95 13.37
CA GLY A 210 -17.08 5.85 12.65
C GLY A 210 -17.48 5.74 11.18
N VAL A 211 -17.71 4.50 10.72
CA VAL A 211 -18.08 4.16 9.35
C VAL A 211 -19.43 3.44 9.34
N LEU A 212 -20.35 3.90 8.50
CA LEU A 212 -21.58 3.19 8.17
C LEU A 212 -21.48 2.62 6.76
N PHE A 213 -21.51 1.29 6.66
CA PHE A 213 -21.56 0.56 5.40
C PHE A 213 -22.98 0.08 5.12
N LEU A 214 -23.58 0.56 4.03
CA LEU A 214 -24.92 0.20 3.57
C LEU A 214 -24.84 -0.71 2.36
N ASP A 215 -25.05 -2.01 2.57
CA ASP A 215 -25.03 -3.02 1.52
C ASP A 215 -26.40 -3.18 0.84
N GLU A 216 -26.38 -3.50 -0.45
CA GLU A 216 -27.55 -3.58 -1.32
C GLU A 216 -28.49 -2.36 -1.19
N VAL A 217 -27.90 -1.15 -1.21
CA VAL A 217 -28.62 0.11 -1.03
C VAL A 217 -29.73 0.34 -2.07
N HIS A 218 -29.66 -0.35 -3.21
CA HIS A 218 -30.72 -0.37 -4.22
C HIS A 218 -32.06 -0.90 -3.71
N ARG A 219 -32.06 -1.62 -2.58
CA ARG A 219 -33.27 -2.11 -1.90
C ARG A 219 -34.02 -1.02 -1.13
N LEU A 220 -33.44 0.16 -0.98
CA LEU A 220 -34.16 1.33 -0.50
C LEU A 220 -35.12 1.85 -1.56
N ASP A 221 -36.37 2.00 -1.18
CA ASP A 221 -37.36 2.70 -1.99
C ASP A 221 -37.02 4.21 -2.10
N ALA A 222 -37.77 4.93 -2.95
CA ALA A 222 -37.54 6.34 -3.19
C ALA A 222 -37.62 7.17 -1.89
N GLN A 223 -38.53 6.83 -0.97
CA GLN A 223 -38.70 7.52 0.30
C GLN A 223 -37.49 7.29 1.23
N GLY A 224 -36.95 6.08 1.28
CA GLY A 224 -35.73 5.76 1.99
C GLY A 224 -34.51 6.51 1.44
N GLN A 225 -34.40 6.60 0.11
CA GLN A 225 -33.36 7.40 -0.56
C GLN A 225 -33.49 8.90 -0.23
N GLU A 226 -34.71 9.43 -0.18
CA GLU A 226 -34.95 10.83 0.21
C GLU A 226 -34.54 11.13 1.65
N LYS A 227 -34.79 10.21 2.59
CA LYS A 227 -34.33 10.37 3.98
C LYS A 227 -32.80 10.42 4.09
N LEU A 228 -32.09 9.71 3.21
CA LEU A 228 -30.64 9.81 3.13
C LEU A 228 -30.17 11.19 2.64
N PHE A 229 -30.97 11.92 1.84
CA PHE A 229 -30.62 13.29 1.42
C PHE A 229 -30.45 14.21 2.61
N THR A 230 -31.27 14.06 3.65
CA THR A 230 -31.19 14.91 4.83
C THR A 230 -29.82 14.80 5.49
N TRP A 231 -29.29 13.58 5.64
CA TRP A 231 -27.95 13.41 6.16
C TRP A 231 -26.86 13.81 5.17
N LEU A 232 -27.01 13.47 3.87
CA LEU A 232 -26.03 13.84 2.85
C LEU A 232 -25.84 15.36 2.74
N ASP A 233 -26.93 16.13 2.88
CA ASP A 233 -26.93 17.59 2.73
C ASP A 233 -26.63 18.32 4.05
N ARG A 234 -27.15 17.84 5.19
CA ARG A 234 -27.12 18.56 6.48
C ARG A 234 -26.34 17.87 7.59
N LYS A 235 -25.92 16.61 7.39
CA LYS A 235 -25.30 15.76 8.42
C LYS A 235 -26.19 15.54 9.65
N GLU A 236 -27.51 15.59 9.45
CA GLU A 236 -28.51 15.36 10.47
C GLU A 236 -29.45 14.22 10.05
N ILE A 237 -29.90 13.42 11.01
CA ILE A 237 -30.93 12.41 10.82
C ILE A 237 -32.17 12.75 11.66
N TYR A 238 -33.31 12.18 11.27
CA TYR A 238 -34.55 12.21 12.03
C TYR A 238 -35.03 10.78 12.27
N ARG A 239 -35.32 10.45 13.54
CA ARG A 239 -35.94 9.18 13.87
C ARG A 239 -37.32 9.08 13.25
N VAL A 240 -37.75 7.87 12.92
CA VAL A 240 -39.11 7.64 12.43
C VAL A 240 -40.10 8.06 13.53
N GLY A 241 -41.06 8.92 13.17
CA GLY A 241 -42.04 9.51 14.09
C GLY A 241 -41.61 10.83 14.74
N GLU A 242 -40.37 11.28 14.54
CA GLU A 242 -39.83 12.51 15.10
C GLU A 242 -39.54 13.56 14.01
N THR A 243 -40.14 14.74 14.12
CA THR A 243 -40.04 15.81 13.10
C THR A 243 -39.47 17.12 13.63
N ALA A 244 -39.35 17.26 14.96
CA ALA A 244 -39.03 18.53 15.60
C ALA A 244 -37.53 18.76 15.78
N GLN A 245 -36.74 17.71 16.02
CA GLN A 245 -35.33 17.82 16.38
C GLN A 245 -34.47 16.90 15.51
N GLY A 246 -33.65 17.49 14.64
CA GLY A 246 -32.63 16.76 13.89
C GLY A 246 -31.47 16.38 14.83
N MET A 247 -30.97 15.17 14.69
CA MET A 247 -29.80 14.69 15.43
C MET A 247 -28.56 14.80 14.55
N PRO A 248 -27.56 15.63 14.92
CA PRO A 248 -26.31 15.71 14.17
C PRO A 248 -25.52 14.41 14.32
N ILE A 249 -25.13 13.81 13.20
CA ILE A 249 -24.36 12.57 13.14
C ILE A 249 -23.13 12.79 12.26
N SER A 250 -21.96 12.53 12.83
CA SER A 250 -20.68 12.63 12.11
C SER A 250 -20.16 11.22 11.84
N LEU A 251 -20.21 10.78 10.59
CA LEU A 251 -19.70 9.48 10.17
C LEU A 251 -19.21 9.51 8.73
N ARG A 252 -18.42 8.50 8.35
CA ARG A 252 -18.06 8.20 6.96
C ARG A 252 -19.08 7.22 6.38
N LEU A 253 -19.71 7.57 5.26
CA LEU A 253 -20.79 6.80 4.67
C LEU A 253 -20.33 6.06 3.41
N VAL A 254 -20.48 4.74 3.41
CA VAL A 254 -20.09 3.85 2.31
C VAL A 254 -21.33 3.09 1.86
N PHE A 255 -21.69 3.22 0.59
CA PHE A 255 -22.79 2.49 -0.02
C PHE A 255 -22.26 1.34 -0.87
N ALA A 256 -23.02 0.26 -1.03
CA ALA A 256 -22.75 -0.81 -1.97
C ALA A 256 -24.00 -1.27 -2.71
N THR A 257 -23.84 -1.65 -3.98
CA THR A 257 -24.91 -2.19 -4.82
C THR A 257 -24.37 -3.18 -5.85
N THR A 258 -25.19 -4.19 -6.19
CA THR A 258 -24.99 -5.05 -7.37
C THR A 258 -25.74 -4.57 -8.62
N GLU A 259 -26.66 -3.62 -8.47
CA GLU A 259 -27.50 -3.14 -9.57
C GLU A 259 -26.91 -1.94 -10.29
N ASP A 260 -27.29 -1.74 -11.55
CA ASP A 260 -26.90 -0.58 -12.35
C ASP A 260 -27.42 0.73 -11.71
N ILE A 261 -26.51 1.71 -11.61
CA ILE A 261 -26.76 2.92 -10.83
C ILE A 261 -27.84 3.79 -11.49
N HIS A 262 -27.78 3.92 -12.81
CA HIS A 262 -28.61 4.87 -13.56
C HIS A 262 -30.06 4.41 -13.72
N SER A 263 -30.29 3.10 -13.70
CA SER A 263 -31.62 2.51 -13.74
C SER A 263 -32.28 2.39 -12.37
N THR A 264 -31.49 2.28 -11.29
CA THR A 264 -32.03 1.90 -9.98
C THR A 264 -32.16 3.06 -9.00
N PHE A 265 -31.29 4.07 -9.06
CA PHE A 265 -31.29 5.18 -8.10
C PHE A 265 -31.89 6.46 -8.67
N LEU A 266 -32.46 7.27 -7.79
CA LEU A 266 -32.87 8.63 -8.16
C LEU A 266 -31.65 9.42 -8.66
N THR A 267 -31.81 10.15 -9.76
CA THR A 267 -30.73 11.00 -10.30
C THR A 267 -30.23 12.03 -9.27
N THR A 268 -31.11 12.49 -8.39
CA THR A 268 -30.81 13.38 -7.26
C THR A 268 -30.01 12.70 -6.14
N PHE A 269 -30.12 11.38 -5.98
CA PHE A 269 -29.32 10.58 -5.04
C PHE A 269 -27.90 10.42 -5.54
N ILE A 270 -27.73 10.00 -6.79
CA ILE A 270 -26.40 9.79 -7.40
C ILE A 270 -25.58 11.09 -7.39
N ARG A 271 -26.21 12.24 -7.69
CA ARG A 271 -25.55 13.56 -7.69
C ARG A 271 -24.94 13.97 -6.35
N ARG A 272 -25.38 13.36 -5.23
CA ARG A 272 -24.88 13.65 -3.87
C ARG A 272 -23.74 12.71 -3.45
N ILE A 273 -23.42 11.70 -4.26
CA ILE A 273 -22.35 10.74 -4.01
C ILE A 273 -21.23 11.00 -5.03
N PRO A 274 -20.22 11.81 -4.69
CA PRO A 274 -19.21 12.25 -5.66
C PRO A 274 -18.23 11.15 -6.06
N ILE A 275 -18.07 10.11 -5.23
CA ILE A 275 -17.12 9.03 -5.47
C ILE A 275 -17.87 7.74 -5.84
N LEU A 276 -17.73 7.31 -7.09
CA LEU A 276 -18.25 6.03 -7.58
C LEU A 276 -17.09 5.07 -7.81
N VAL A 277 -17.07 3.98 -7.05
CA VAL A 277 -16.02 2.96 -7.07
C VAL A 277 -16.57 1.72 -7.76
N SER A 278 -15.97 1.30 -8.88
CA SER A 278 -16.37 0.08 -9.58
C SER A 278 -15.37 -1.03 -9.31
N LEU A 279 -15.84 -2.17 -8.77
CA LEU A 279 -15.02 -3.34 -8.55
C LEU A 279 -15.05 -4.26 -9.77
N PRO A 280 -13.90 -4.71 -10.27
CA PRO A 280 -13.85 -5.62 -11.41
C PRO A 280 -14.28 -7.03 -11.00
N ASP A 281 -15.08 -7.64 -11.86
CA ASP A 281 -15.40 -9.06 -11.83
C ASP A 281 -14.14 -9.90 -11.87
N LEU A 282 -14.18 -11.08 -11.23
CA LEU A 282 -13.05 -11.99 -11.21
C LEU A 282 -12.62 -12.37 -12.63
N GLN A 283 -13.56 -12.49 -13.57
CA GLN A 283 -13.28 -12.90 -14.95
C GLN A 283 -12.42 -11.91 -15.72
N THR A 284 -12.58 -10.60 -15.47
CA THR A 284 -11.85 -9.53 -16.15
C THR A 284 -10.47 -9.28 -15.54
N ARG A 285 -10.21 -9.81 -14.32
CA ARG A 285 -8.90 -9.78 -13.68
C ARG A 285 -7.88 -10.65 -14.42
N SER A 286 -6.61 -10.29 -14.24
CA SER A 286 -5.50 -10.99 -14.89
C SER A 286 -5.40 -12.45 -14.41
N ARG A 287 -4.78 -13.31 -15.22
CA ARG A 287 -4.50 -14.70 -14.84
C ARG A 287 -3.69 -14.78 -13.54
N HIS A 288 -2.70 -13.90 -13.38
CA HIS A 288 -1.87 -13.81 -12.18
C HIS A 288 -2.70 -13.45 -10.92
N GLU A 289 -3.62 -12.50 -11.01
CA GLU A 289 -4.50 -12.14 -9.89
C GLU A 289 -5.44 -13.30 -9.50
N LYS A 290 -5.99 -14.03 -10.48
CA LYS A 290 -6.85 -15.20 -10.25
C LYS A 290 -6.09 -16.33 -9.54
N GLU A 291 -4.88 -16.62 -10.01
CA GLU A 291 -4.01 -17.61 -9.39
C GLU A 291 -3.60 -17.18 -7.97
N ALA A 292 -3.22 -15.92 -7.79
CA ALA A 292 -2.85 -15.38 -6.48
C ALA A 292 -4.01 -15.46 -5.47
N LEU A 293 -5.24 -15.12 -5.88
CA LEU A 293 -6.44 -15.30 -5.05
C LEU A 293 -6.66 -16.77 -4.68
N THR A 294 -6.52 -17.68 -5.65
CA THR A 294 -6.68 -19.13 -5.45
C THR A 294 -5.68 -19.64 -4.41
N LEU A 295 -4.41 -19.29 -4.54
CA LEU A 295 -3.35 -19.67 -3.61
C LEU A 295 -3.53 -19.03 -2.23
N GLN A 296 -3.98 -17.78 -2.17
CA GLN A 296 -4.30 -17.10 -0.91
C GLN A 296 -5.40 -17.86 -0.14
N PHE A 297 -6.44 -18.35 -0.81
CA PHE A 297 -7.48 -19.14 -0.15
C PHE A 297 -6.97 -20.50 0.33
N PHE A 298 -6.18 -21.23 -0.47
CA PHE A 298 -5.55 -22.46 0.01
C PHE A 298 -4.64 -22.23 1.20
N TRP A 299 -3.87 -21.13 1.18
CA TRP A 299 -3.01 -20.75 2.29
C TRP A 299 -3.79 -20.43 3.57
N GLN A 300 -4.93 -19.75 3.47
CA GLN A 300 -5.84 -19.51 4.60
C GLN A 300 -6.39 -20.82 5.18
N GLU A 301 -6.80 -21.75 4.32
CA GLU A 301 -7.32 -23.05 4.76
C GLU A 301 -6.23 -23.94 5.38
N ALA A 302 -5.01 -23.94 4.83
CA ALA A 302 -3.86 -24.65 5.40
C ALA A 302 -3.58 -24.22 6.85
N ARG A 303 -3.66 -22.90 7.11
CA ARG A 303 -3.54 -22.33 8.46
C ARG A 303 -4.70 -22.69 9.38
N THR A 304 -5.92 -22.59 8.85
CA THR A 304 -7.15 -22.91 9.60
C THR A 304 -7.14 -24.37 10.09
N LEU A 305 -6.70 -25.29 9.24
CA LEU A 305 -6.60 -26.72 9.58
C LEU A 305 -5.29 -27.11 10.25
N SER A 306 -4.29 -26.22 10.27
CA SER A 306 -2.91 -26.53 10.69
C SER A 306 -2.33 -27.76 9.97
N ALA A 307 -2.66 -27.92 8.68
CA ALA A 307 -2.28 -29.07 7.86
C ALA A 307 -1.52 -28.64 6.59
N ARG A 308 -0.64 -29.52 6.10
CA ARG A 308 0.09 -29.31 4.83
C ARG A 308 -0.83 -29.68 3.66
N LEU A 309 -1.03 -28.76 2.73
CA LEU A 309 -1.83 -28.99 1.52
C LEU A 309 -0.91 -29.27 0.33
N GLN A 310 -1.07 -30.43 -0.30
CA GLN A 310 -0.46 -30.73 -1.58
C GLN A 310 -1.49 -30.58 -2.69
N LEU A 311 -1.26 -29.64 -3.60
CA LEU A 311 -2.14 -29.29 -4.70
C LEU A 311 -1.58 -29.81 -6.02
N THR A 312 -2.39 -30.47 -6.83
CA THR A 312 -1.97 -30.87 -8.17
C THR A 312 -1.96 -29.65 -9.12
N PRO A 313 -1.04 -29.57 -10.09
CA PRO A 313 -1.02 -28.42 -11.01
C PRO A 313 -2.30 -28.36 -11.86
N ARG A 314 -2.90 -29.51 -12.18
CA ARG A 314 -4.19 -29.58 -12.90
C ARG A 314 -5.33 -28.96 -12.09
N LEU A 315 -5.35 -29.15 -10.77
CA LEU A 315 -6.33 -28.51 -9.89
C LEU A 315 -6.24 -26.98 -9.98
N LEU A 316 -5.02 -26.44 -9.84
CA LEU A 316 -4.77 -24.99 -9.94
C LEU A 316 -5.17 -24.45 -11.32
N GLN A 317 -4.82 -25.16 -12.40
CA GLN A 317 -5.19 -24.76 -13.76
C GLN A 317 -6.71 -24.68 -13.92
N VAL A 318 -7.46 -25.70 -13.45
CA VAL A 318 -8.93 -25.70 -13.53
C VAL A 318 -9.51 -24.54 -12.74
N LEU A 319 -9.04 -24.32 -11.52
CA LEU A 319 -9.52 -23.24 -10.66
C LEU A 319 -9.23 -21.85 -11.25
N THR A 320 -8.09 -21.65 -11.91
CA THR A 320 -7.73 -20.36 -12.51
C THR A 320 -8.52 -20.05 -13.80
N HIS A 321 -8.92 -21.07 -14.57
CA HIS A 321 -9.63 -20.90 -15.84
C HIS A 321 -11.16 -20.97 -15.72
N TYR A 322 -11.68 -21.51 -14.62
CA TYR A 322 -13.12 -21.63 -14.43
C TYR A 322 -13.79 -20.24 -14.37
N VAL A 323 -15.00 -20.19 -14.93
CA VAL A 323 -15.82 -18.97 -15.01
C VAL A 323 -16.74 -18.92 -13.80
N TYR A 324 -16.33 -18.15 -12.79
CA TYR A 324 -17.11 -17.96 -11.56
C TYR A 324 -18.20 -16.90 -11.78
N ARG A 325 -19.47 -17.26 -11.55
CA ARG A 325 -20.62 -16.34 -11.59
C ARG A 325 -20.76 -15.57 -10.28
N GLY A 326 -20.40 -16.18 -9.15
CA GLY A 326 -20.33 -15.52 -7.84
C GLY A 326 -18.96 -14.90 -7.54
N ASN A 327 -18.18 -14.60 -8.58
CA ASN A 327 -16.88 -13.91 -8.51
C ASN A 327 -15.90 -14.52 -7.47
N VAL A 328 -15.17 -13.67 -6.75
CA VAL A 328 -14.18 -14.04 -5.74
C VAL A 328 -14.82 -14.84 -4.60
N GLY A 329 -16.08 -14.53 -4.26
CA GLY A 329 -16.84 -15.25 -3.25
C GLY A 329 -17.09 -16.72 -3.61
N GLU A 330 -17.45 -17.00 -4.87
CA GLU A 330 -17.60 -18.38 -5.35
C GLU A 330 -16.25 -19.11 -5.38
N LEU A 331 -15.19 -18.48 -5.89
CA LEU A 331 -13.84 -19.06 -5.88
C LEU A 331 -13.41 -19.46 -4.45
N LYS A 332 -13.60 -18.58 -3.46
CA LYS A 332 -13.31 -18.85 -2.05
C LYS A 332 -14.07 -20.08 -1.54
N ASN A 333 -15.37 -20.16 -1.85
CA ASN A 333 -16.22 -21.27 -1.42
C ASN A 333 -15.83 -22.59 -2.08
N VAL A 334 -15.45 -22.55 -3.37
CA VAL A 334 -14.98 -23.73 -4.12
C VAL A 334 -13.67 -24.27 -3.53
N VAL A 335 -12.71 -23.40 -3.24
CA VAL A 335 -11.44 -23.79 -2.59
C VAL A 335 -11.72 -24.41 -1.22
N LYS A 336 -12.56 -23.76 -0.41
CA LYS A 336 -12.95 -24.27 0.91
C LYS A 336 -13.64 -25.63 0.82
N TYR A 337 -14.54 -25.82 -0.14
CA TYR A 337 -15.19 -27.10 -0.40
C TYR A 337 -14.16 -28.18 -0.76
N ALA A 338 -13.22 -27.88 -1.64
CA ALA A 338 -12.19 -28.82 -2.06
C ALA A 338 -11.30 -29.27 -0.90
N VAL A 339 -10.87 -28.33 -0.05
CA VAL A 339 -10.10 -28.65 1.14
C VAL A 339 -10.94 -29.45 2.15
N ALA A 340 -12.20 -29.07 2.37
CA ALA A 340 -13.09 -29.79 3.28
C ALA A 340 -13.39 -31.23 2.80
N SER A 341 -13.56 -31.44 1.49
CA SER A 341 -13.76 -32.75 0.89
C SER A 341 -12.52 -33.63 1.06
N ALA A 342 -11.32 -33.08 0.80
CA ALA A 342 -10.07 -33.77 1.05
C ALA A 342 -9.87 -34.11 2.53
N TRP A 343 -10.22 -33.19 3.44
CA TRP A 343 -10.16 -33.39 4.89
C TRP A 343 -11.10 -34.50 5.37
N ALA A 344 -12.34 -34.52 4.87
CA ALA A 344 -13.32 -35.54 5.22
C ALA A 344 -12.86 -36.96 4.82
N ARG A 345 -12.10 -37.10 3.72
CA ARG A 345 -11.52 -38.38 3.30
C ARG A 345 -10.36 -38.84 4.18
N SER A 346 -9.68 -37.94 4.89
CA SER A 346 -8.53 -38.27 5.74
C SER A 346 -8.45 -37.36 6.98
N PRO A 347 -9.38 -37.51 7.94
CA PRO A 347 -9.45 -36.64 9.10
C PRO A 347 -8.19 -36.79 9.97
N GLY A 348 -7.61 -35.66 10.40
CA GLY A 348 -6.45 -35.65 11.29
C GLY A 348 -5.11 -35.95 10.61
N SER A 349 -5.06 -36.04 9.28
CA SER A 349 -3.81 -36.16 8.55
C SER A 349 -3.02 -34.84 8.59
N GLU A 350 -1.71 -34.93 8.87
CA GLU A 350 -0.80 -33.78 8.78
C GLU A 350 -0.58 -33.31 7.33
N ARG A 351 -0.89 -34.16 6.35
CA ARG A 351 -0.76 -33.89 4.91
C ARG A 351 -2.04 -34.27 4.16
N LEU A 352 -2.59 -33.31 3.42
CA LEU A 352 -3.78 -33.45 2.61
C LEU A 352 -3.44 -33.30 1.13
N ASN A 353 -3.84 -34.28 0.35
CA ASN A 353 -3.72 -34.20 -1.11
C ASN A 353 -5.04 -33.70 -1.67
N VAL A 354 -5.06 -32.46 -2.14
CA VAL A 354 -6.23 -31.86 -2.79
C VAL A 354 -6.11 -32.07 -4.29
N THR A 355 -7.14 -32.65 -4.88
CA THR A 355 -7.18 -33.12 -6.26
C THR A 355 -8.45 -32.64 -6.97
N LEU A 356 -8.56 -32.92 -8.28
CA LEU A 356 -9.77 -32.59 -9.04
C LEU A 356 -11.03 -33.28 -8.49
N HIS A 357 -10.90 -34.47 -7.91
CA HIS A 357 -12.02 -35.22 -7.33
C HIS A 357 -12.62 -34.57 -6.09
N ASP A 358 -11.92 -33.58 -5.52
CA ASP A 358 -12.40 -32.83 -4.36
C ASP A 358 -13.23 -31.61 -4.78
N LEU A 359 -13.28 -31.26 -6.07
CA LEU A 359 -14.06 -30.13 -6.58
C LEU A 359 -15.57 -30.45 -6.65
N PRO A 360 -16.43 -29.42 -6.60
CA PRO A 360 -17.85 -29.56 -6.93
C PRO A 360 -18.09 -30.14 -8.33
N GLU A 361 -19.15 -30.95 -8.49
CA GLU A 361 -19.47 -31.66 -9.74
C GLU A 361 -19.61 -30.74 -10.96
N ASN A 362 -20.21 -29.55 -10.78
CA ASN A 362 -20.39 -28.56 -11.83
C ASN A 362 -19.06 -28.02 -12.39
N ILE A 363 -18.00 -28.00 -11.58
CA ILE A 363 -16.66 -27.55 -11.99
C ILE A 363 -15.90 -28.71 -12.60
N MET A 364 -16.02 -29.92 -12.03
CA MET A 364 -15.46 -31.13 -12.63
C MET A 364 -16.01 -31.35 -14.05
N ALA A 365 -17.32 -31.18 -14.26
CA ALA A 365 -17.97 -31.32 -15.56
C ALA A 365 -17.49 -30.29 -16.60
N ALA A 366 -17.00 -29.13 -16.17
CA ALA A 366 -16.45 -28.09 -17.06
C ALA A 366 -14.96 -28.32 -17.43
N THR A 367 -14.28 -29.26 -16.77
CA THR A 367 -12.85 -29.55 -16.96
C THR A 367 -12.45 -30.02 -18.38
N PRO A 368 -13.25 -30.81 -19.13
CA PRO A 368 -12.89 -31.27 -20.48
C PRO A 368 -12.74 -30.16 -21.52
N ALA A 369 -13.29 -28.97 -21.27
CA ALA A 369 -13.17 -27.81 -22.16
C ALA A 369 -11.82 -27.06 -22.01
N LEU A 370 -11.03 -27.39 -20.98
CA LEU A 370 -9.76 -26.74 -20.64
C LEU A 370 -8.58 -27.58 -21.19
N SER A 371 -8.41 -27.54 -22.52
CA SER A 371 -7.48 -28.40 -23.29
C SER A 371 -6.08 -27.81 -23.46
N GLU A 372 -5.59 -27.01 -22.52
CA GLU A 372 -4.21 -26.52 -22.57
C GLU A 372 -3.22 -27.65 -22.20
N PRO A 373 -2.16 -27.89 -23.00
CA PRO A 373 -1.13 -28.85 -22.67
C PRO A 373 -0.41 -28.45 -21.37
N MET A 374 -0.32 -29.38 -20.43
CA MET A 374 0.44 -29.18 -19.20
C MET A 374 1.92 -29.50 -19.44
N GLY A 375 2.81 -28.60 -19.03
CA GLY A 375 4.21 -28.94 -18.80
C GLY A 375 4.36 -29.92 -17.63
N HIS A 376 5.56 -30.48 -17.45
CA HIS A 376 5.91 -31.25 -16.26
C HIS A 376 6.03 -30.33 -15.04
N GLU A 377 4.90 -29.93 -14.45
CA GLU A 377 4.88 -29.20 -13.17
C GLU A 377 4.76 -30.17 -12.00
N GLU A 378 5.57 -29.95 -10.97
CA GLU A 378 5.47 -30.70 -9.72
C GLU A 378 4.27 -30.22 -8.88
N PRO A 379 3.65 -31.09 -8.06
CA PRO A 379 2.61 -30.69 -7.13
C PRO A 379 3.09 -29.62 -6.15
N LEU A 380 2.26 -28.59 -5.92
CA LEU A 380 2.58 -27.49 -5.02
C LEU A 380 2.30 -27.90 -3.57
N LEU A 381 3.26 -27.71 -2.67
CA LEU A 381 3.08 -27.92 -1.24
C LEU A 381 2.93 -26.58 -0.52
N ILE A 382 1.85 -26.42 0.25
CA ILE A 382 1.59 -25.27 1.10
C ILE A 382 1.58 -25.74 2.55
N GLU A 383 2.46 -25.17 3.37
CA GLU A 383 2.51 -25.43 4.81
C GLU A 383 1.81 -24.31 5.60
N PRO A 384 1.30 -24.56 6.82
CA PRO A 384 0.67 -23.53 7.65
C PRO A 384 1.57 -22.31 7.92
N GLN A 385 2.87 -22.56 8.09
CA GLN A 385 3.90 -21.55 8.30
C GLN A 385 4.41 -20.89 7.02
N THR A 386 4.00 -21.34 5.83
CA THR A 386 4.46 -20.74 4.56
C THR A 386 4.12 -19.25 4.54
N SER A 387 5.06 -18.43 4.09
CA SER A 387 4.81 -17.00 3.87
C SER A 387 3.94 -16.83 2.62
N LEU A 388 2.79 -16.16 2.73
CA LEU A 388 1.93 -15.87 1.58
C LEU A 388 2.70 -15.08 0.50
N VAL A 389 3.52 -14.12 0.93
CA VAL A 389 4.36 -13.32 0.04
C VAL A 389 5.32 -14.21 -0.75
N TRP A 390 5.92 -15.22 -0.12
CA TRP A 390 6.80 -16.17 -0.81
C TRP A 390 6.02 -17.09 -1.76
N LEU A 391 4.84 -17.57 -1.34
CA LEU A 391 3.97 -18.42 -2.14
C LEU A 391 3.51 -17.75 -3.44
N LEU A 392 3.11 -16.47 -3.36
CA LEU A 392 2.68 -15.69 -4.51
C LEU A 392 3.85 -15.33 -5.44
N ARG A 393 5.02 -15.01 -4.87
CA ARG A 393 6.25 -14.70 -5.64
C ARG A 393 6.79 -15.88 -6.44
N ALA A 394 6.67 -17.10 -5.93
CA ALA A 394 7.11 -18.30 -6.63
C ALA A 394 6.33 -18.56 -7.96
N ARG A 395 5.22 -17.84 -8.18
CA ARG A 395 4.33 -17.99 -9.35
C ARG A 395 4.30 -16.75 -10.26
N ASP A 396 5.00 -15.67 -9.90
CA ASP A 396 5.36 -14.60 -10.83
C ASP A 396 6.86 -14.72 -11.12
N PRO A 397 7.26 -15.42 -12.20
CA PRO A 397 8.65 -15.78 -12.45
C PRO A 397 9.55 -14.55 -12.59
N VAL A 398 9.04 -13.46 -13.17
CA VAL A 398 9.76 -12.20 -13.34
C VAL A 398 9.94 -11.50 -11.99
N GLN A 399 8.88 -11.42 -11.19
CA GLN A 399 8.95 -10.73 -9.89
C GLN A 399 9.74 -11.49 -8.85
N GLY A 400 9.58 -12.82 -8.79
CA GLY A 400 10.41 -13.69 -7.99
C GLY A 400 11.88 -13.53 -8.36
N LEU A 401 12.20 -13.48 -9.65
CA LEU A 401 13.57 -13.32 -10.13
C LEU A 401 14.20 -11.99 -9.70
N ILE A 402 13.48 -10.86 -9.86
CA ILE A 402 13.98 -9.54 -9.45
C ILE A 402 14.22 -9.52 -7.93
N TYR A 403 13.25 -9.99 -7.15
CA TYR A 403 13.34 -10.02 -5.70
C TYR A 403 14.47 -10.92 -5.17
N ASP A 404 14.57 -12.15 -5.70
CA ASP A 404 15.62 -13.09 -5.32
C ASP A 404 17.00 -12.52 -5.61
N THR A 405 17.14 -11.84 -6.75
CA THR A 405 18.38 -11.14 -7.12
C THR A 405 18.70 -10.04 -6.10
N GLN A 406 17.72 -9.22 -5.70
CA GLN A 406 17.90 -8.21 -4.66
C GLN A 406 18.36 -8.83 -3.34
N CYS A 407 17.71 -9.92 -2.89
CA CYS A 407 18.10 -10.62 -1.67
C CYS A 407 19.51 -11.21 -1.75
N ARG A 408 19.88 -11.82 -2.89
CA ARG A 408 21.23 -12.36 -3.12
C ARG A 408 22.28 -11.26 -3.10
N VAL A 409 22.02 -10.11 -3.74
CA VAL A 409 22.92 -8.95 -3.71
C VAL A 409 23.12 -8.43 -2.28
N LEU A 410 22.05 -8.27 -1.51
CA LEU A 410 22.14 -7.82 -0.12
C LEU A 410 22.85 -8.85 0.78
N ALA A 411 22.61 -10.14 0.58
CA ALA A 411 23.30 -11.21 1.30
C ALA A 411 24.81 -11.26 0.99
N LEU A 412 25.19 -11.01 -0.27
CA LEU A 412 26.59 -10.88 -0.67
C LEU A 412 27.25 -9.68 0.01
N TYR A 413 26.54 -8.56 0.16
CA TYR A 413 27.06 -7.39 0.87
C TYR A 413 27.22 -7.64 2.38
N GLU A 414 26.27 -8.36 2.98
CA GLU A 414 26.36 -8.79 4.38
C GLU A 414 27.55 -9.71 4.63
N ALA A 415 27.90 -10.58 3.67
CA ALA A 415 29.11 -11.38 3.73
C ALA A 415 30.39 -10.53 3.73
N VAL A 416 30.39 -9.37 3.04
CA VAL A 416 31.49 -8.39 3.08
C VAL A 416 31.55 -7.70 4.45
N LEU A 417 30.42 -7.22 4.96
CA LEU A 417 30.36 -6.57 6.28
C LEU A 417 30.81 -7.50 7.42
N SER A 418 30.45 -8.79 7.33
CA SER A 418 30.87 -9.82 8.30
C SER A 418 32.28 -10.35 8.07
N LYS A 419 33.07 -9.76 7.15
CA LYS A 419 34.43 -10.18 6.78
C LYS A 419 34.54 -11.64 6.32
N LYS A 420 33.43 -12.24 5.89
CA LYS A 420 33.38 -13.60 5.34
C LYS A 420 33.82 -13.65 3.87
N ARG A 421 33.76 -12.51 3.17
CA ARG A 421 34.12 -12.39 1.75
C ARG A 421 34.78 -11.05 1.45
N LEU A 422 35.71 -11.04 0.49
CA LEU A 422 36.32 -9.80 -0.02
C LEU A 422 35.32 -9.04 -0.89
N TRP A 423 35.42 -7.72 -0.90
CA TRP A 423 34.52 -6.86 -1.67
C TRP A 423 34.62 -7.15 -3.17
N GLU A 424 35.84 -7.29 -3.71
CA GLU A 424 36.08 -7.49 -5.14
C GLU A 424 35.39 -8.76 -5.66
N GLU A 425 35.43 -9.83 -4.86
CA GLU A 425 34.76 -11.09 -5.15
C GLU A 425 33.23 -10.98 -5.03
N ALA A 426 32.76 -10.31 -3.98
CA ALA A 426 31.33 -10.12 -3.76
C ALA A 426 30.71 -9.24 -4.86
N GLN A 427 31.38 -8.16 -5.24
CA GLN A 427 30.99 -7.24 -6.31
C GLN A 427 30.88 -7.96 -7.66
N LYS A 428 31.85 -8.83 -7.99
CA LYS A 428 31.79 -9.64 -9.22
C LYS A 428 30.55 -10.55 -9.21
N SER A 429 30.30 -11.26 -8.11
CA SER A 429 29.11 -12.11 -7.98
C SER A 429 27.81 -11.31 -8.00
N MET A 430 27.75 -10.13 -7.37
CA MET A 430 26.58 -9.24 -7.45
C MET A 430 26.30 -8.85 -8.91
N GLY A 431 27.32 -8.48 -9.67
CA GLY A 431 27.16 -8.14 -11.07
C GLY A 431 26.75 -9.33 -11.95
N GLU A 432 27.17 -10.57 -11.63
CA GLU A 432 26.71 -11.80 -12.30
C GLU A 432 25.24 -12.10 -12.03
N GLU A 433 24.80 -11.92 -10.79
CA GLU A 433 23.39 -12.05 -10.41
C GLU A 433 22.52 -11.03 -11.17
N ILE A 434 22.96 -9.77 -11.25
CA ILE A 434 22.20 -8.71 -11.93
C ILE A 434 22.19 -8.90 -13.45
N GLU A 435 23.31 -9.31 -14.06
CA GLU A 435 23.35 -9.62 -15.49
C GLU A 435 22.43 -10.79 -15.83
N THR A 436 22.44 -11.87 -15.02
CA THR A 436 21.53 -13.01 -15.19
C THR A 436 20.07 -12.59 -15.07
N LEU A 437 19.75 -11.69 -14.14
CA LEU A 437 18.42 -11.11 -14.03
C LEU A 437 18.03 -10.40 -15.33
N PHE A 438 18.87 -9.47 -15.79
CA PHE A 438 18.59 -8.65 -16.96
C PHE A 438 18.47 -9.46 -18.24
N ASP A 439 19.32 -10.46 -18.46
CA ASP A 439 19.20 -11.37 -19.59
C ASP A 439 17.84 -12.09 -19.58
N ARG A 440 17.44 -12.64 -18.43
CA ARG A 440 16.15 -13.31 -18.31
C ARG A 440 14.97 -12.39 -18.56
N LEU A 441 15.02 -11.14 -18.09
CA LEU A 441 13.98 -10.14 -18.37
C LEU A 441 13.87 -9.83 -19.87
N ILE A 442 14.99 -9.84 -20.59
CA ILE A 442 15.00 -9.61 -22.05
C ILE A 442 14.36 -10.79 -22.82
N PHE A 443 14.54 -12.03 -22.35
CA PHE A 443 14.05 -13.23 -23.04
C PHE A 443 12.59 -13.60 -22.71
N ASP A 444 12.00 -13.07 -21.63
CA ASP A 444 10.62 -13.36 -21.21
C ASP A 444 9.58 -12.53 -22.00
N ASN A 445 9.49 -12.77 -23.31
CA ASN A 445 8.63 -12.03 -24.25
C ASN A 445 7.24 -12.69 -24.42
N HIS A 446 6.34 -12.50 -23.45
CA HIS A 446 4.99 -13.08 -23.52
C HIS A 446 3.81 -12.11 -23.79
N ASP A 447 4.01 -10.82 -24.07
CA ASP A 447 2.87 -9.91 -24.33
C ASP A 447 3.08 -8.93 -25.50
N THR A 448 2.14 -8.92 -26.44
CA THR A 448 2.05 -8.01 -27.61
C THR A 448 1.74 -6.55 -27.24
N GLN A 449 1.14 -6.27 -26.07
CA GLN A 449 0.97 -4.90 -25.54
C GLN A 449 2.28 -4.26 -25.08
N SER A 450 3.27 -5.08 -24.72
CA SER A 450 4.59 -4.64 -24.27
C SER A 450 5.35 -3.88 -25.35
N SER A 451 5.07 -4.16 -26.64
CA SER A 451 5.82 -3.61 -27.77
C SER A 451 5.75 -2.08 -27.86
N HIS A 452 4.58 -1.47 -27.67
CA HIS A 452 4.44 0.00 -27.78
C HIS A 452 4.98 0.74 -26.56
N MET A 453 4.72 0.21 -25.36
CA MET A 453 5.27 0.78 -24.11
C MET A 453 6.79 0.61 -24.04
N LEU A 454 7.31 -0.54 -24.46
CA LEU A 454 8.76 -0.78 -24.53
C LEU A 454 9.42 0.18 -25.52
N LEU A 455 8.80 0.46 -26.67
CA LEU A 455 9.31 1.45 -27.63
C LEU A 455 9.36 2.86 -27.01
N LEU A 456 8.30 3.28 -26.30
CA LEU A 456 8.26 4.56 -25.59
C LEU A 456 9.38 4.64 -24.53
N ILE A 457 9.47 3.63 -23.67
CA ILE A 457 10.50 3.55 -22.61
C ILE A 457 11.89 3.56 -23.24
N THR A 458 12.12 2.75 -24.28
CA THR A 458 13.41 2.68 -24.98
C THR A 458 13.82 4.01 -25.59
N HIS A 459 12.86 4.76 -26.15
CA HIS A 459 13.11 6.10 -26.66
C HIS A 459 13.53 7.06 -25.55
N GLN A 460 12.79 7.09 -24.43
CA GLN A 460 13.12 7.98 -23.30
C GLN A 460 14.46 7.62 -22.64
N VAL A 461 14.72 6.33 -22.42
CA VAL A 461 16.00 5.83 -21.91
C VAL A 461 17.14 6.28 -22.82
N ARG A 462 17.01 6.09 -24.13
CA ARG A 462 18.03 6.49 -25.12
C ARG A 462 18.34 7.99 -25.06
N GLU A 463 17.31 8.84 -25.06
CA GLU A 463 17.48 10.29 -25.00
C GLU A 463 18.22 10.72 -23.72
N GLU A 464 17.86 10.13 -22.58
CA GLU A 464 18.50 10.45 -21.31
C GLU A 464 19.94 9.93 -21.22
N PHE A 465 20.21 8.72 -21.72
CA PHE A 465 21.58 8.22 -21.85
C PHE A 465 22.43 9.18 -22.68
N TYR A 466 22.00 9.58 -23.89
CA TYR A 466 22.78 10.49 -24.74
C TYR A 466 23.02 11.87 -24.10
N ARG A 467 22.03 12.38 -23.36
CA ARG A 467 22.16 13.65 -22.63
C ARG A 467 23.20 13.55 -21.51
N LEU A 468 23.15 12.48 -20.72
CA LEU A 468 23.99 12.31 -19.54
C LEU A 468 25.40 11.80 -19.89
N GLU A 469 25.57 10.97 -20.92
CA GLU A 469 26.88 10.52 -21.42
C GLU A 469 27.82 11.71 -21.71
N LYS A 470 27.30 12.74 -22.39
CA LYS A 470 28.07 13.96 -22.70
C LYS A 470 28.44 14.76 -21.45
N ARG A 471 27.55 14.82 -20.47
CA ARG A 471 27.75 15.59 -19.23
C ARG A 471 28.72 14.90 -18.28
N PHE A 472 28.61 13.58 -18.14
CA PHE A 472 29.43 12.78 -17.23
C PHE A 472 30.73 12.27 -17.88
N ASN A 473 30.88 12.44 -19.20
CA ASN A 473 32.00 11.94 -19.99
C ASN A 473 32.20 10.42 -19.85
N ILE A 474 31.09 9.69 -19.90
CA ILE A 474 31.02 8.23 -19.83
C ILE A 474 30.41 7.75 -21.15
N GLN A 475 30.91 6.64 -21.69
CA GLN A 475 30.29 5.96 -22.83
C GLN A 475 29.69 4.62 -22.38
N PHE A 476 28.47 4.34 -22.83
CA PHE A 476 27.79 3.06 -22.64
C PHE A 476 27.58 2.37 -23.98
N ASN A 477 27.43 1.04 -23.94
CA ASN A 477 27.07 0.27 -25.13
C ASN A 477 25.55 0.38 -25.40
N GLY A 478 25.14 0.13 -26.65
CA GLY A 478 23.72 0.15 -27.02
C GLY A 478 22.88 -0.91 -26.27
N ASN A 479 23.51 -1.97 -25.78
CA ASN A 479 22.85 -3.00 -24.96
C ASN A 479 22.39 -2.44 -23.61
N CYS A 480 23.08 -1.43 -23.05
CA CYS A 480 22.69 -0.83 -21.78
C CYS A 480 21.31 -0.16 -21.85
N ILE A 481 21.04 0.52 -22.95
CA ILE A 481 19.75 1.18 -23.22
C ILE A 481 18.64 0.13 -23.28
N TYR A 482 18.85 -0.93 -24.04
CA TYR A 482 17.86 -2.00 -24.21
C TYR A 482 17.58 -2.73 -22.89
N THR A 483 18.63 -3.02 -22.13
CA THR A 483 18.54 -3.70 -20.83
C THR A 483 17.80 -2.87 -19.80
N LEU A 484 18.13 -1.58 -19.67
CA LEU A 484 17.41 -0.71 -18.73
C LEU A 484 15.94 -0.56 -19.15
N SER A 485 15.65 -0.52 -20.44
CA SER A 485 14.28 -0.40 -20.94
C SER A 485 13.42 -1.61 -20.57
N HIS A 486 13.98 -2.81 -20.71
CA HIS A 486 13.34 -4.07 -20.28
C HIS A 486 13.21 -4.16 -18.76
N TYR A 487 14.22 -3.74 -18.01
CA TYR A 487 14.09 -3.66 -16.57
C TYR A 487 12.94 -2.72 -16.14
N LEU A 488 12.85 -1.53 -16.74
CA LEU A 488 11.84 -0.52 -16.41
C LEU A 488 10.41 -0.94 -16.76
N ILE A 489 10.20 -1.67 -17.86
CA ILE A 489 8.85 -2.15 -18.23
C ILE A 489 8.32 -3.22 -17.27
N HIS A 490 9.20 -4.08 -16.73
CA HIS A 490 8.81 -5.04 -15.70
C HIS A 490 8.71 -4.39 -14.33
N ARG A 491 9.45 -3.31 -14.10
CA ARG A 491 9.43 -2.53 -12.85
C ARG A 491 8.17 -1.70 -12.68
N SER A 492 7.63 -1.10 -13.75
CA SER A 492 6.38 -0.33 -13.70
C SER A 492 5.16 -1.17 -13.29
N ARG A 493 5.27 -2.50 -13.39
CA ARG A 493 4.25 -3.47 -12.99
C ARG A 493 4.38 -3.94 -11.52
N GLN A 494 5.25 -3.34 -10.71
CA GLN A 494 5.57 -3.82 -9.34
C GLN A 494 4.92 -3.04 -8.20
N ALA A 495 4.21 -3.75 -7.30
CA ALA A 495 3.94 -3.33 -5.93
C ALA A 495 5.20 -3.03 -5.10
N GLN A 496 5.04 -2.16 -4.09
CA GLN A 496 6.07 -1.81 -3.09
C GLN A 496 6.55 -3.06 -2.36
N SER A 497 7.85 -3.37 -2.45
CA SER A 497 8.48 -4.39 -1.62
C SER A 497 9.10 -3.72 -0.39
N THR A 498 8.60 -4.07 0.79
CA THR A 498 9.18 -3.72 2.10
C THR A 498 10.46 -4.53 2.33
N MET A 499 11.52 -4.20 1.57
CA MET A 499 12.85 -4.71 1.89
C MET A 499 13.44 -3.95 3.06
N SER A 500 14.30 -4.63 3.84
CA SER A 500 14.97 -4.08 5.03
C SER A 500 15.73 -2.79 4.66
N ASN A 501 15.10 -1.64 4.89
CA ASN A 501 15.59 -0.31 4.51
C ASN A 501 17.02 -0.03 5.00
N GLU A 502 17.42 -0.60 6.13
CA GLU A 502 18.74 -0.36 6.74
C GLU A 502 19.90 -0.96 5.92
N LYS A 503 19.78 -2.19 5.43
CA LYS A 503 20.85 -2.86 4.65
C LYS A 503 21.05 -2.19 3.30
N SER A 504 19.94 -1.80 2.65
CA SER A 504 19.98 -1.06 1.39
C SER A 504 20.63 0.31 1.58
N ARG A 505 20.36 1.01 2.69
CA ARG A 505 21.00 2.29 3.02
C ARG A 505 22.51 2.16 3.22
N GLN A 506 22.95 1.12 3.95
CA GLN A 506 24.39 0.87 4.15
C GLN A 506 25.12 0.55 2.84
N LEU A 507 24.47 -0.15 1.91
CA LEU A 507 25.04 -0.41 0.57
C LEU A 507 25.06 0.87 -0.28
N GLU A 508 24.01 1.68 -0.21
CA GLU A 508 23.92 2.98 -0.88
C GLU A 508 25.06 3.92 -0.47
N ASP A 509 25.21 4.16 0.83
CA ASP A 509 26.28 5.02 1.36
C ASP A 509 27.66 4.53 0.91
N PHE A 510 27.86 3.21 0.90
CA PHE A 510 29.11 2.59 0.44
C PHE A 510 29.35 2.80 -1.07
N LEU A 511 28.33 2.58 -1.90
CA LEU A 511 28.43 2.75 -3.35
C LEU A 511 28.59 4.23 -3.76
N ALA A 512 27.90 5.14 -3.07
CA ALA A 512 28.02 6.58 -3.28
C ALA A 512 29.45 7.08 -2.98
N GLN A 513 30.09 6.54 -1.94
CA GLN A 513 31.49 6.84 -1.61
C GLN A 513 32.48 6.19 -2.58
N LYS A 514 32.22 4.94 -3.00
CA LYS A 514 33.15 4.16 -3.82
C LYS A 514 33.11 4.52 -5.31
N TYR A 515 31.93 4.86 -5.83
CA TYR A 515 31.71 5.18 -7.25
C TYR A 515 30.93 6.49 -7.43
N PRO A 516 31.44 7.64 -6.95
CA PRO A 516 30.67 8.89 -6.86
C PRO A 516 30.18 9.41 -8.21
N LEU A 517 30.98 9.27 -9.28
CA LEU A 517 30.60 9.69 -10.62
C LEU A 517 29.47 8.82 -11.19
N LEU A 518 29.61 7.49 -11.06
CA LEU A 518 28.64 6.53 -11.57
C LEU A 518 27.33 6.56 -10.77
N TYR A 519 27.43 6.74 -9.45
CA TYR A 519 26.28 6.91 -8.58
C TYR A 519 25.43 8.11 -8.99
N ARG A 520 26.06 9.29 -9.14
CA ARG A 520 25.37 10.50 -9.62
C ARG A 520 24.77 10.35 -11.01
N PHE A 521 25.46 9.64 -11.92
CA PHE A 521 24.89 9.32 -13.23
C PHE A 521 23.60 8.50 -13.10
N CYS A 522 23.61 7.45 -12.25
CA CYS A 522 22.45 6.58 -12.04
C CYS A 522 21.30 7.30 -11.33
N GLU A 523 21.61 8.21 -10.40
CA GLU A 523 20.63 9.05 -9.73
C GLU A 523 19.94 10.01 -10.72
N GLU A 524 20.73 10.72 -11.54
CA GLU A 524 20.19 11.67 -12.51
C GLU A 524 19.39 10.99 -13.64
N ILE A 525 19.81 9.82 -14.11
CA ILE A 525 19.05 9.11 -15.15
C ILE A 525 17.72 8.59 -14.61
N LEU A 526 17.70 8.02 -13.40
CA LEU A 526 16.46 7.54 -12.80
C LEU A 526 15.51 8.70 -12.47
N ALA A 527 16.02 9.83 -11.97
CA ALA A 527 15.20 11.02 -11.72
C ALA A 527 14.61 11.61 -13.02
N ALA A 528 15.38 11.65 -14.10
CA ALA A 528 14.90 12.14 -15.38
C ALA A 528 13.84 11.21 -16.00
N LEU A 529 14.04 9.89 -15.90
CA LEU A 529 13.09 8.89 -16.37
C LEU A 529 11.83 8.85 -15.51
N ALA A 530 11.94 9.08 -14.20
CA ALA A 530 10.80 9.21 -13.28
C ALA A 530 9.80 10.26 -13.78
N LEU A 531 10.29 11.47 -14.07
CA LEU A 531 9.47 12.58 -14.54
C LEU A 531 8.85 12.32 -15.92
N LYS A 532 9.56 11.61 -16.81
CA LYS A 532 9.15 11.41 -18.20
C LYS A 532 8.23 10.20 -18.40
N LEU A 533 8.37 9.18 -17.57
CA LEU A 533 7.66 7.91 -17.68
C LEU A 533 6.62 7.72 -16.58
N ASP A 534 6.48 8.70 -15.67
CA ASP A 534 5.60 8.62 -14.50
C ASP A 534 5.89 7.36 -13.66
N ILE A 535 7.19 7.10 -13.45
CA ILE A 535 7.69 5.98 -12.66
C ILE A 535 8.31 6.47 -11.36
N GLU A 536 8.18 5.69 -10.30
CA GLU A 536 8.78 5.99 -9.01
C GLU A 536 10.00 5.06 -8.76
N PRO A 537 11.23 5.53 -9.05
CA PRO A 537 12.44 4.73 -8.86
C PRO A 537 12.69 4.49 -7.38
N ARG A 538 12.92 3.23 -7.00
CA ARG A 538 13.29 2.83 -5.64
C ARG A 538 14.79 2.92 -5.44
N ARG A 539 15.19 3.05 -4.18
CA ARG A 539 16.59 2.96 -3.74
C ARG A 539 17.29 1.71 -4.28
N ILE A 540 16.63 0.55 -4.25
CA ILE A 540 17.24 -0.69 -4.75
C ILE A 540 17.48 -0.66 -6.27
N ASP A 541 16.65 0.05 -7.04
CA ASP A 541 16.79 0.19 -8.49
C ASP A 541 18.09 0.95 -8.82
N LEU A 542 18.40 1.98 -8.03
CA LEU A 542 19.65 2.72 -8.09
C LEU A 542 20.87 1.82 -7.78
N LEU A 543 20.80 1.01 -6.73
CA LEU A 543 21.92 0.14 -6.33
C LEU A 543 22.22 -0.93 -7.39
N LEU A 544 21.18 -1.56 -7.95
CA LEU A 544 21.33 -2.55 -9.01
C LEU A 544 21.94 -1.91 -10.27
N LEU A 545 21.48 -0.71 -10.64
CA LEU A 545 22.00 0.00 -11.81
C LEU A 545 23.47 0.38 -11.65
N VAL A 546 23.88 0.88 -10.47
CA VAL A 546 25.28 1.21 -10.17
C VAL A 546 26.17 -0.03 -10.26
N LEU A 547 25.78 -1.13 -9.61
CA LEU A 547 26.56 -2.37 -9.61
C LEU A 547 26.67 -2.99 -11.02
N TRP A 548 25.60 -2.94 -11.80
CA TRP A 548 25.59 -3.50 -13.15
C TRP A 548 26.37 -2.65 -14.16
N LEU A 549 26.22 -1.31 -14.14
CA LEU A 549 27.00 -0.43 -15.02
C LEU A 549 28.48 -0.42 -14.67
N GLN A 550 28.81 -0.61 -13.39
CA GLN A 550 30.20 -0.78 -12.97
C GLN A 550 30.78 -2.06 -13.60
N LYS A 551 30.07 -3.18 -13.58
CA LYS A 551 30.53 -4.45 -14.17
C LYS A 551 30.67 -4.34 -15.69
N ASN A 552 29.71 -3.70 -16.36
CA ASN A 552 29.67 -3.57 -17.82
C ASN A 552 30.62 -2.51 -18.38
N GLY A 553 31.43 -1.90 -17.52
CA GLY A 553 32.51 -1.01 -17.93
C GLY A 553 31.97 0.27 -18.55
N ALA A 554 31.39 1.15 -17.73
CA ALA A 554 31.36 2.58 -18.02
C ALA A 554 32.78 3.06 -18.36
N ILE A 555 33.12 3.14 -19.65
CA ILE A 555 34.48 3.47 -20.10
C ILE A 555 34.67 4.97 -19.87
N SER A 556 35.37 5.33 -18.80
CA SER A 556 35.90 6.69 -18.67
C SER A 556 36.89 6.90 -19.81
N GLN A 557 36.68 7.93 -20.64
CA GLN A 557 37.70 8.33 -21.61
C GLN A 557 38.97 8.66 -20.83
N GLN A 558 40.00 7.82 -20.97
CA GLN A 558 41.36 8.20 -20.60
C GLN A 558 41.67 9.54 -21.26
N GLN A 559 42.27 10.44 -20.48
CA GLN A 559 42.69 11.78 -20.89
C GLN A 559 43.28 11.75 -22.31
N VAL A 560 42.55 12.27 -23.28
CA VAL A 560 43.14 12.64 -24.57
C VAL A 560 44.08 13.80 -24.25
N THR A 561 45.39 13.56 -24.30
CA THR A 561 46.44 14.56 -24.10
C THR A 561 46.14 15.78 -24.98
N ARG A 562 45.76 16.91 -24.36
CA ARG A 562 45.31 18.11 -25.11
C ARG A 562 46.45 18.99 -25.63
N ALA A 563 47.70 18.76 -25.23
CA ALA A 563 48.87 19.41 -25.82
C ALA A 563 50.16 18.70 -25.42
N ILE A 564 51.09 18.56 -26.38
CA ILE A 564 52.53 18.37 -26.11
C ILE A 564 53.15 19.75 -26.27
N ILE A 565 53.69 20.32 -25.21
CA ILE A 565 54.56 21.49 -25.31
C ILE A 565 55.97 20.96 -25.53
N LEU A 566 56.48 21.07 -26.76
CA LEU A 566 57.90 20.89 -27.05
C LEU A 566 58.62 22.16 -26.63
N ALA A 567 59.57 22.02 -25.70
CA ALA A 567 60.44 23.09 -25.24
C ALA A 567 61.51 23.45 -26.28
#